data_AF-A0A090WR37-F1
#
_entry.id   AF-A0A090WR37-F1
#
_cell.length_a   1.000
_cell.length_b   1.000
_cell.length_c   1.000
_cell.angle_alpha   90.00
_cell.angle_beta   90.00
_cell.angle_gamma   90.00
#
_symmetry.space_group_name_H-M   'P 1'
#
loop_
_entity.id
_entity.type
_entity.pdbx_description
1 polymer ?
#
loop_
_entity_poly.entity_id
_entity_poly.type
_entity_poly.pdbx_seq_one_letter_code
_entity_poly.pdbx_strand_id
1 'polypeptide(L)'
;MLKKQGLYLPEFEHENCGAGFICNLKGEKTNQIIHDALEILVKLEHRGGVSADGKTGDGAGLLIDIPHDYFKRVCDFNIPEQREYAVGMVFLPKVANQYNFCKTTFENEIKTQGLSILGWREVPVDSSQLGPIALASEPNIEQLFVGKTEDITDADFRAKLYAARKITEHTISQSKISESNYFYVPSFSTSTLIYKGIIMPEDIGPYYTDLQQIDLVTRLALVHQRFSTNTMPTWELAQPFRYMCQNGEINTLRGNVSRMRVREEIMKSDVFGPQIDKLFPIILPGKSDSASMDMVVELLTHTGRSLPEIMMMMIPEAWEKHATMSEERKAFYEYNACIMEPWDGPASVPFTDGDYVGGFIRQKWFKTISIYRN
;
A
#
# COMPACT_ATOMS: atom_id res chain seq x y z
N MET A 1 10.28 -15.20 -5.25
CA MET A 1 10.17 -15.45 -6.70
C MET A 1 9.05 -16.44 -6.92
N LEU A 2 7.96 -16.03 -7.60
CA LEU A 2 6.97 -16.98 -8.10
C LEU A 2 7.70 -17.91 -9.08
N LYS A 3 7.87 -19.17 -8.72
CA LYS A 3 8.54 -20.15 -9.58
C LYS A 3 7.56 -20.59 -10.66
N LYS A 4 8.06 -20.74 -11.89
CA LYS A 4 7.31 -21.41 -12.97
C LYS A 4 6.82 -22.77 -12.46
N GLN A 5 5.52 -23.01 -12.50
CA GLN A 5 4.92 -24.29 -12.10
C GLN A 5 4.33 -24.96 -13.34
N GLY A 6 5.02 -25.97 -13.87
CA GLY A 6 4.61 -26.64 -15.10
C GLY A 6 4.52 -25.69 -16.29
N LEU A 7 3.33 -25.57 -16.88
CA LEU A 7 3.05 -24.66 -18.01
C LEU A 7 2.68 -23.23 -17.57
N TYR A 8 2.42 -22.99 -16.28
CA TYR A 8 2.12 -21.66 -15.76
C TYR A 8 3.36 -20.76 -15.82
N LEU A 9 3.24 -19.64 -16.53
CA LEU A 9 4.24 -18.58 -16.54
C LEU A 9 3.66 -17.41 -15.72
N PRO A 10 4.33 -16.99 -14.63
CA PRO A 10 3.88 -15.87 -13.79
C PRO A 10 3.67 -14.55 -14.53
N GLU A 11 4.28 -14.40 -15.71
CA GLU A 11 4.12 -13.21 -16.57
C GLU A 11 2.76 -13.12 -17.30
N PHE A 12 1.95 -14.17 -17.25
CA PHE A 12 0.57 -14.19 -17.81
C PHE A 12 -0.51 -14.23 -16.71
N GLU A 13 -0.20 -13.80 -15.49
CA GLU A 13 -1.20 -13.65 -14.43
C GLU A 13 -2.20 -12.55 -14.80
N HIS A 14 -3.50 -12.85 -14.69
CA HIS A 14 -4.58 -11.91 -14.98
C HIS A 14 -5.40 -11.58 -13.72
N GLU A 15 -5.74 -10.30 -13.52
CA GLU A 15 -6.47 -9.83 -12.33
C GLU A 15 -7.86 -9.24 -12.65
N ASN A 16 -8.91 -9.86 -12.12
CA ASN A 16 -10.30 -9.40 -12.21
C ASN A 16 -10.85 -8.90 -10.87
N CYS A 17 -10.18 -7.91 -10.30
CA CYS A 17 -10.44 -7.41 -8.96
C CYS A 17 -11.69 -6.51 -8.86
N GLY A 18 -12.11 -6.24 -7.63
CA GLY A 18 -13.02 -5.15 -7.25
C GLY A 18 -12.27 -4.10 -6.43
N ALA A 19 -12.52 -2.81 -6.68
CA ALA A 19 -11.95 -1.73 -5.89
C ALA A 19 -12.97 -0.60 -5.75
N GLY A 20 -12.94 0.11 -4.62
CA GLY A 20 -13.85 1.21 -4.35
C GLY A 20 -13.33 2.11 -3.23
N PHE A 21 -13.87 3.31 -3.11
CA PHE A 21 -13.59 4.19 -1.98
C PHE A 21 -14.87 4.88 -1.52
N ILE A 22 -14.89 5.25 -0.25
CA ILE A 22 -15.94 6.04 0.38
C ILE A 22 -15.28 7.16 1.18
N CYS A 23 -15.83 8.36 1.15
CA CYS A 23 -15.32 9.48 1.94
C CYS A 23 -16.43 10.45 2.35
N ASN A 24 -16.23 11.12 3.48
CA ASN A 24 -17.07 12.21 3.93
C ASN A 24 -16.47 13.55 3.46
N LEU A 25 -17.18 14.26 2.58
CA LEU A 25 -16.74 15.53 2.00
C LEU A 25 -16.64 16.69 3.01
N LYS A 26 -17.29 16.58 4.18
CA LYS A 26 -17.16 17.55 5.27
C LYS A 26 -15.99 17.22 6.21
N GLY A 27 -15.32 16.09 6.01
CA GLY A 27 -14.22 15.63 6.85
C GLY A 27 -14.64 15.03 8.19
N GLU A 28 -15.94 14.81 8.41
CA GLU A 28 -16.44 14.19 9.65
C GLU A 28 -16.02 12.71 9.71
N LYS A 29 -15.34 12.34 10.79
CA LYS A 29 -14.93 10.96 11.04
C LYS A 29 -16.09 10.21 11.69
N THR A 30 -16.46 9.06 11.15
CA THR A 30 -17.51 8.20 11.73
C THR A 30 -17.12 6.74 11.61
N ASN A 31 -17.63 5.92 12.52
CA ASN A 31 -17.47 4.47 12.45
C ASN A 31 -18.37 3.85 11.36
N GLN A 32 -19.47 4.52 10.98
CA GLN A 32 -20.32 4.09 9.87
C GLN A 32 -19.53 3.91 8.56
N ILE A 33 -18.54 4.76 8.29
CA ILE A 33 -17.70 4.63 7.09
C ILE A 33 -16.90 3.32 7.08
N ILE A 34 -16.50 2.80 8.25
CA ILE A 34 -15.86 1.49 8.36
C ILE A 34 -16.86 0.39 7.98
N HIS A 35 -18.06 0.43 8.54
CA HIS A 35 -19.12 -0.54 8.22
C HIS A 35 -19.50 -0.51 6.74
N ASP A 36 -19.66 0.67 6.16
CA ASP A 36 -19.95 0.85 4.73
C ASP A 36 -18.81 0.30 3.86
N ALA A 37 -17.55 0.52 4.26
CA ALA A 37 -16.38 -0.01 3.56
C ALA A 37 -16.32 -1.55 3.60
N LEU A 38 -16.62 -2.15 4.75
CA LEU A 38 -16.73 -3.60 4.91
C LEU A 38 -17.89 -4.16 4.07
N GLU A 39 -19.03 -3.47 4.04
CA GLU A 39 -20.16 -3.87 3.17
C GLU A 39 -19.76 -3.81 1.70
N ILE A 40 -19.06 -2.77 1.25
CA ILE A 40 -18.55 -2.67 -0.13
C ILE A 40 -17.67 -3.88 -0.45
N LEU A 41 -16.75 -4.28 0.44
CA LEU A 41 -15.92 -5.47 0.25
C LEU A 41 -16.78 -6.73 0.03
N VAL A 42 -17.78 -6.96 0.89
CA VAL A 42 -18.70 -8.11 0.77
C VAL A 42 -19.48 -8.06 -0.54
N LYS A 43 -19.95 -6.89 -0.98
CA LYS A 43 -20.64 -6.77 -2.27
C LYS A 43 -19.71 -7.01 -3.47
N LEU A 44 -18.40 -6.88 -3.30
CA LEU A 44 -17.39 -7.17 -4.32
C LEU A 44 -16.94 -8.65 -4.33
N GLU A 45 -17.43 -9.49 -3.43
CA GLU A 45 -17.02 -10.90 -3.30
C GLU A 45 -17.20 -11.71 -4.60
N HIS A 46 -18.26 -11.43 -5.38
CA HIS A 46 -18.48 -12.05 -6.69
C HIS A 46 -17.37 -11.76 -7.72
N ARG A 47 -16.44 -10.86 -7.40
CA ARG A 47 -15.23 -10.51 -8.17
C ARG A 47 -13.95 -10.89 -7.43
N GLY A 48 -14.04 -11.71 -6.39
CA GLY A 48 -12.92 -12.29 -5.66
C GLY A 48 -12.74 -13.77 -5.99
N GLY A 49 -11.51 -14.26 -5.89
CA GLY A 49 -11.22 -15.69 -6.01
C GLY A 49 -11.20 -16.36 -4.64
N VAL A 50 -11.57 -17.64 -4.63
CA VAL A 50 -11.51 -18.51 -3.46
C VAL A 50 -10.50 -19.62 -3.75
N SER A 51 -9.58 -19.83 -2.82
CA SER A 51 -8.56 -20.87 -2.89
C SER A 51 -9.16 -22.27 -2.75
N ALA A 52 -8.32 -23.29 -2.98
CA ALA A 52 -8.74 -24.69 -3.01
C ALA A 52 -9.37 -25.22 -1.70
N ASP A 53 -9.19 -24.53 -0.57
CA ASP A 53 -9.79 -24.88 0.72
C ASP A 53 -11.23 -24.35 0.91
N GLY A 54 -11.76 -23.58 -0.06
CA GLY A 54 -13.11 -23.02 -0.02
C GLY A 54 -13.33 -21.93 1.04
N LYS A 55 -12.27 -21.49 1.72
CA LYS A 55 -12.32 -20.50 2.81
C LYS A 55 -11.30 -19.39 2.68
N THR A 56 -10.15 -19.66 2.08
CA THR A 56 -9.10 -18.65 1.88
C THR A 56 -9.43 -17.82 0.64
N GLY A 57 -9.63 -16.51 0.82
CA GLY A 57 -9.76 -15.57 -0.28
C GLY A 57 -8.40 -15.19 -0.87
N ASP A 58 -8.38 -14.75 -2.13
CA ASP A 58 -7.15 -14.34 -2.82
C ASP A 58 -6.50 -13.06 -2.27
N GLY A 59 -7.24 -12.29 -1.47
CA GLY A 59 -6.79 -11.04 -0.86
C GLY A 59 -7.93 -10.03 -0.70
N ALA A 60 -8.10 -9.53 0.51
CA ALA A 60 -9.00 -8.43 0.84
C ALA A 60 -8.26 -7.40 1.68
N GLY A 61 -8.66 -6.13 1.56
CA GLY A 61 -8.11 -5.10 2.41
C GLY A 61 -8.87 -3.78 2.36
N LEU A 62 -8.61 -2.96 3.38
CA LEU A 62 -9.05 -1.59 3.47
C LEU A 62 -7.93 -0.68 4.01
N LEU A 63 -7.88 0.53 3.48
CA LEU A 63 -7.06 1.64 3.92
C LEU A 63 -7.99 2.65 4.58
N ILE A 64 -7.64 3.11 5.76
CA ILE A 64 -8.39 4.10 6.55
C ILE A 64 -7.47 5.23 6.99
N ASP A 65 -8.05 6.30 7.54
CA ASP A 65 -7.27 7.27 8.33
C ASP A 65 -6.72 6.60 9.60
N ILE A 66 -5.59 7.10 10.10
CA ILE A 66 -5.10 6.73 11.43
C ILE A 66 -6.15 7.14 12.48
N PRO A 67 -6.76 6.18 13.22
CA PRO A 67 -7.78 6.47 14.22
C PRO A 67 -7.10 6.93 15.52
N HIS A 68 -6.76 8.22 15.59
CA HIS A 68 -5.97 8.81 16.67
C HIS A 68 -6.53 8.57 18.08
N ASP A 69 -7.82 8.85 18.31
CA ASP A 69 -8.44 8.72 19.63
C ASP A 69 -8.54 7.25 20.07
N TYR A 70 -8.79 6.34 19.12
CA TYR A 70 -8.73 4.90 19.36
C TYR A 70 -7.35 4.49 19.86
N PHE A 71 -6.27 4.93 19.19
CA PHE A 71 -4.91 4.60 19.61
C PHE A 71 -4.50 5.20 20.96
N LYS A 72 -4.96 6.41 21.29
CA LYS A 72 -4.78 6.97 22.64
C LYS A 72 -5.42 6.10 23.73
N ARG A 73 -6.48 5.36 23.42
CA ARG A 73 -7.15 4.43 24.36
C ARG A 73 -6.46 3.07 24.46
N VAL A 74 -6.03 2.49 23.34
CA VAL A 74 -5.58 1.08 23.29
C VAL A 74 -4.08 0.88 23.42
N CYS A 75 -3.26 1.93 23.29
CA CYS A 75 -1.82 1.85 23.50
C CYS A 75 -1.46 2.16 24.96
N ASP A 76 -0.43 1.49 25.48
CA ASP A 76 0.10 1.68 26.84
C ASP A 76 1.23 2.73 26.92
N PHE A 77 1.59 3.34 25.80
CA PHE A 77 2.57 4.41 25.67
C PHE A 77 1.92 5.72 25.21
N ASN A 78 2.60 6.84 25.47
CA ASN A 78 2.11 8.17 25.11
C ASN A 78 2.09 8.38 23.60
N ILE A 79 0.91 8.68 23.05
CA ILE A 79 0.71 9.01 21.63
C ILE A 79 0.72 10.55 21.47
N PRO A 80 1.67 11.12 20.70
CA PRO A 80 1.68 12.54 20.35
C PRO A 80 0.42 12.96 19.58
N GLU A 81 0.24 14.26 19.38
CA GLU A 81 -0.89 14.78 18.61
C GLU A 81 -0.95 14.24 17.18
N GLN A 82 -2.15 14.26 16.58
CA GLN A 82 -2.36 13.74 15.23
C GLN A 82 -1.35 14.37 14.24
N ARG A 83 -0.73 13.53 13.39
CA ARG A 83 0.32 13.88 12.42
C ARG A 83 1.72 14.14 12.98
N GLU A 84 1.90 14.22 14.31
CA GLU A 84 3.23 14.29 14.96
C GLU A 84 3.86 12.91 15.20
N TYR A 85 3.16 11.85 14.79
CA TYR A 85 3.63 10.47 14.81
C TYR A 85 3.18 9.73 13.55
N ALA A 86 3.88 8.64 13.27
CA ALA A 86 3.54 7.68 12.24
C ALA A 86 3.19 6.33 12.84
N VAL A 87 2.33 5.59 12.14
CA VAL A 87 1.98 4.20 12.47
C VAL A 87 2.41 3.32 11.30
N GLY A 88 3.23 2.32 11.61
CA GLY A 88 3.63 1.28 10.69
C GLY A 88 2.84 0.02 10.97
N MET A 89 2.01 -0.45 10.03
CA MET A 89 1.53 -1.83 10.06
C MET A 89 2.68 -2.72 9.60
N VAL A 90 3.02 -3.75 10.36
CA VAL A 90 4.20 -4.61 10.11
C VAL A 90 3.79 -6.06 10.20
N PHE A 91 4.07 -6.81 9.13
CA PHE A 91 4.04 -8.26 9.10
C PHE A 91 5.43 -8.78 9.44
N LEU A 92 5.49 -9.75 10.36
CA LEU A 92 6.72 -10.28 10.92
C LEU A 92 6.75 -11.82 10.82
N PRO A 93 7.96 -12.42 10.75
CA PRO A 93 8.13 -13.87 10.80
C PRO A 93 7.49 -14.55 12.02
N LYS A 94 7.13 -15.83 11.89
CA LYS A 94 6.60 -16.65 13.00
C LYS A 94 7.72 -17.14 13.91
N VAL A 95 8.87 -17.49 13.33
CA VAL A 95 9.97 -18.08 14.10
C VAL A 95 10.66 -17.01 14.95
N ALA A 96 10.69 -17.22 16.26
CA ALA A 96 11.12 -16.23 17.27
C ALA A 96 12.48 -15.56 16.98
N ASN A 97 13.49 -16.29 16.51
CA ASN A 97 14.79 -15.69 16.20
C ASN A 97 14.74 -14.77 14.98
N GLN A 98 13.94 -15.12 13.97
CA GLN A 98 13.75 -14.33 12.75
C GLN A 98 12.86 -13.12 13.02
N TYR A 99 11.80 -13.32 13.80
CA TYR A 99 10.95 -12.26 14.34
C TYR A 99 11.80 -11.18 15.05
N ASN A 100 12.64 -11.59 16.01
CA ASN A 100 13.48 -10.67 16.77
C ASN A 100 14.52 -9.98 15.89
N PHE A 101 15.10 -10.70 14.92
CA PHE A 101 16.02 -10.12 13.95
C PHE A 101 15.34 -9.02 13.14
N CYS A 102 14.20 -9.30 12.51
CA CYS A 102 13.46 -8.32 11.70
C CYS A 102 13.04 -7.10 12.53
N LYS A 103 12.51 -7.31 13.73
CA LYS A 103 12.09 -6.25 14.65
C LYS A 103 13.27 -5.36 15.04
N THR A 104 14.39 -5.97 15.46
CA THR A 104 15.61 -5.25 15.85
C THR A 104 16.23 -4.49 14.67
N THR A 105 16.27 -5.10 13.48
CA THR A 105 16.77 -4.43 12.26
C THR A 105 15.95 -3.19 11.95
N PHE A 106 14.61 -3.29 12.03
CA PHE A 106 13.76 -2.15 11.76
C PHE A 106 13.92 -1.04 12.81
N GLU A 107 13.95 -1.39 14.09
CA GLU A 107 14.17 -0.42 15.16
C GLU A 107 15.52 0.31 15.04
N ASN A 108 16.58 -0.41 14.70
CA ASN A 108 17.91 0.16 14.52
C ASN A 108 17.94 1.14 13.35
N GLU A 109 17.25 0.82 12.26
CA GLU A 109 17.19 1.72 11.11
C GLU A 109 16.36 2.99 11.44
N ILE A 110 15.24 2.86 12.15
CA ILE A 110 14.46 4.00 12.64
C ILE A 110 15.32 4.94 13.50
N LYS A 111 16.10 4.37 14.43
CA LYS A 111 17.05 5.14 15.26
C LYS A 111 18.17 5.77 14.43
N THR A 112 18.65 5.07 13.40
CA THR A 112 19.69 5.58 12.48
C THR A 112 19.23 6.81 11.70
N GLN A 113 17.94 6.88 11.34
CA GLN A 113 17.33 8.06 10.74
C GLN A 113 17.07 9.21 11.75
N GLY A 114 17.38 8.99 13.03
CA GLY A 114 17.20 9.96 14.11
C GLY A 114 15.74 10.13 14.54
N LEU A 115 14.91 9.10 14.36
CA LEU A 115 13.51 9.10 14.77
C LEU A 115 13.33 8.42 16.12
N SER A 116 12.22 8.73 16.81
CA SER A 116 11.92 8.17 18.14
C SER A 116 10.92 7.03 18.04
N ILE A 117 11.22 5.87 18.64
CA ILE A 117 10.25 4.77 18.75
C ILE A 117 9.41 5.00 20.00
N LEU A 118 8.10 5.13 19.81
CA LEU A 118 7.14 5.34 20.90
C LEU A 118 6.74 4.01 21.54
N GLY A 119 6.54 2.99 20.71
CA GLY A 119 6.18 1.66 21.17
C GLY A 119 5.72 0.73 20.06
N TRP A 120 5.55 -0.54 20.42
CA TRP A 120 4.95 -1.57 19.58
C TRP A 120 3.61 -1.98 20.17
N ARG A 121 2.64 -2.20 19.30
CA ARG A 121 1.32 -2.73 19.66
C ARG A 121 1.08 -4.01 18.86
N GLU A 122 0.77 -5.09 19.54
CA GLU A 122 0.24 -6.29 18.89
C GLU A 122 -1.15 -6.01 18.34
N VAL A 123 -1.41 -6.34 17.07
CA VAL A 123 -2.72 -6.13 16.46
C VAL A 123 -3.64 -7.26 16.89
N PRO A 124 -4.78 -6.97 17.54
CA PRO A 124 -5.66 -8.02 18.03
C PRO A 124 -6.39 -8.68 16.85
N VAL A 125 -6.01 -9.93 16.56
CA VAL A 125 -6.57 -10.74 15.48
C VAL A 125 -7.27 -11.99 16.00
N ASP A 126 -8.31 -12.45 15.28
CA ASP A 126 -8.95 -13.74 15.51
C ASP A 126 -8.64 -14.71 14.37
N SER A 127 -7.55 -15.48 14.51
CA SER A 127 -7.11 -16.45 13.50
C SER A 127 -8.09 -17.61 13.28
N SER A 128 -9.15 -17.76 14.10
CA SER A 128 -10.19 -18.77 13.88
C SER A 128 -11.07 -18.48 12.65
N GLN A 129 -11.04 -17.23 12.17
CA GLN A 129 -11.72 -16.80 10.94
C GLN A 129 -10.97 -17.25 9.67
N LEU A 130 -9.71 -17.69 9.79
CA LEU A 130 -8.88 -18.01 8.63
C LEU A 130 -9.10 -19.43 8.10
N GLY A 131 -9.09 -19.57 6.77
CA GLY A 131 -8.93 -20.87 6.12
C GLY A 131 -7.55 -21.50 6.39
N PRO A 132 -7.40 -22.83 6.25
CA PRO A 132 -6.13 -23.52 6.51
C PRO A 132 -4.93 -22.97 5.74
N ILE A 133 -5.13 -22.49 4.49
CA ILE A 133 -4.06 -21.92 3.66
C ILE A 133 -3.62 -20.55 4.22
N ALA A 134 -4.58 -19.68 4.54
CA ALA A 134 -4.31 -18.39 5.16
C ALA A 134 -3.62 -18.55 6.52
N LEU A 135 -4.14 -19.43 7.38
CA LEU A 135 -3.61 -19.71 8.71
C LEU A 135 -2.15 -20.23 8.67
N ALA A 136 -1.85 -21.12 7.72
CA ALA A 136 -0.50 -21.66 7.57
C ALA A 136 0.55 -20.57 7.31
N SER A 137 0.18 -19.55 6.54
CA SER A 137 1.06 -18.44 6.12
C SER A 137 0.84 -17.12 6.87
N GLU A 138 -0.04 -17.11 7.87
CA GLU A 138 -0.37 -15.93 8.68
C GLU A 138 0.88 -15.29 9.31
N PRO A 139 1.21 -14.01 9.06
CA PRO A 139 2.33 -13.37 9.73
C PRO A 139 1.98 -13.01 11.18
N ASN A 140 3.01 -12.77 12.01
CA ASN A 140 2.80 -11.98 13.23
C ASN A 140 2.51 -10.53 12.82
N ILE A 141 1.40 -9.96 13.28
CA ILE A 141 0.95 -8.62 12.87
C ILE A 141 1.10 -7.64 14.03
N GLU A 142 1.94 -6.63 13.84
CA GLU A 142 2.18 -5.60 14.85
C GLU A 142 2.13 -4.20 14.24
N GLN A 143 1.87 -3.22 15.09
CA GLN A 143 1.92 -1.80 14.78
C GLN A 143 3.11 -1.14 15.48
N LEU A 144 3.98 -0.50 14.71
CA LEU A 144 5.09 0.31 15.21
C LEU A 144 4.70 1.79 15.22
N PHE A 145 4.81 2.44 16.38
CA PHE A 145 4.56 3.86 16.53
C PHE A 145 5.89 4.61 16.59
N VAL A 146 6.05 5.58 15.70
CA VAL A 146 7.27 6.39 15.59
C VAL A 146 6.93 7.87 15.70
N GLY A 147 7.59 8.55 16.62
CA GLY A 147 7.44 9.97 16.86
C GLY A 147 8.50 10.78 16.10
N LYS A 148 8.12 12.02 15.82
CA LYS A 148 9.02 13.07 15.37
C LYS A 148 10.00 13.43 16.49
N THR A 149 11.26 13.71 16.14
CA THR A 149 12.25 14.33 17.04
C THR A 149 12.24 15.85 16.86
N GLU A 150 12.75 16.61 17.83
CA GLU A 150 12.75 18.08 17.76
C GLU A 150 13.45 18.59 16.48
N ASP A 151 12.93 19.65 15.88
CA ASP A 151 13.47 20.40 14.73
C ASP A 151 13.46 19.74 13.32
N ILE A 152 12.65 18.70 13.05
CA ILE A 152 12.47 18.18 11.67
C ILE A 152 11.17 18.70 11.01
N THR A 153 11.17 18.89 9.69
CA THR A 153 9.92 19.22 8.98
C THR A 153 9.07 17.97 8.73
N ASP A 154 7.77 18.12 8.41
CA ASP A 154 6.90 16.98 8.10
C ASP A 154 7.30 16.26 6.80
N ALA A 155 7.92 16.99 5.87
CA ALA A 155 8.50 16.40 4.66
C ALA A 155 9.71 15.53 5.01
N ASP A 156 10.61 16.03 5.85
CA ASP A 156 11.79 15.28 6.31
C ASP A 156 11.39 14.07 7.14
N PHE A 157 10.38 14.21 8.01
CA PHE A 157 9.89 13.10 8.81
C PHE A 157 9.37 11.96 7.92
N ARG A 158 8.51 12.27 6.94
CA ARG A 158 8.01 11.29 5.97
C ARG A 158 9.13 10.65 5.15
N ALA A 159 10.10 11.43 4.71
CA ALA A 159 11.24 10.91 3.96
C ALA A 159 12.12 9.97 4.81
N LYS A 160 12.39 10.31 6.06
CA LYS A 160 13.12 9.46 7.00
C LYS A 160 12.39 8.15 7.29
N LEU A 161 11.06 8.18 7.45
CA LEU A 161 10.23 6.97 7.59
C LEU A 161 10.32 6.07 6.35
N TYR A 162 10.22 6.66 5.16
CA TYR A 162 10.39 5.96 3.89
C TYR A 162 11.77 5.31 3.77
N ALA A 163 12.83 6.07 4.04
CA ALA A 163 14.20 5.58 4.00
C ALA A 163 14.39 4.42 4.97
N ALA A 164 13.92 4.56 6.21
CA ALA A 164 14.07 3.52 7.22
C ALA A 164 13.40 2.21 6.80
N ARG A 165 12.16 2.30 6.29
CA ARG A 165 11.44 1.13 5.80
C ARG A 165 12.15 0.49 4.61
N LYS A 166 12.57 1.27 3.61
CA LYS A 166 13.24 0.74 2.41
C LYS A 166 14.58 0.08 2.70
N ILE A 167 15.41 0.73 3.51
CA ILE A 167 16.71 0.16 3.90
C ILE A 167 16.51 -1.13 4.71
N THR A 168 15.49 -1.17 5.58
CA THR A 168 15.13 -2.38 6.32
C THR A 168 14.63 -3.50 5.39
N GLU A 169 13.74 -3.19 4.43
CA GLU A 169 13.26 -4.15 3.41
C GLU A 169 14.43 -4.76 2.61
N HIS A 170 15.40 -3.95 2.19
CA HIS A 170 16.63 -4.42 1.52
C HIS A 170 17.49 -5.29 2.43
N THR A 171 17.73 -4.85 3.67
CA THR A 171 18.57 -5.56 4.64
C THR A 171 18.00 -6.94 4.95
N ILE A 172 16.69 -7.04 5.17
CA ILE A 172 16.03 -8.31 5.51
C ILE A 172 15.94 -9.22 4.29
N SER A 173 15.59 -8.70 3.11
CA SER A 173 15.50 -9.51 1.89
C SER A 173 16.85 -10.09 1.45
N GLN A 174 17.96 -9.39 1.73
CA GLN A 174 19.33 -9.85 1.45
C GLN A 174 19.92 -10.72 2.58
N SER A 175 19.21 -10.87 3.70
CA SER A 175 19.65 -11.69 4.82
C SER A 175 19.52 -13.20 4.53
N LYS A 176 20.08 -14.04 5.42
CA LYS A 176 20.04 -15.51 5.29
C LYS A 176 18.87 -16.16 6.04
N ILE A 177 17.94 -15.37 6.58
CA ILE A 177 16.80 -15.91 7.34
C ILE A 177 15.81 -16.55 6.36
N SER A 178 15.22 -17.70 6.72
CA SER A 178 14.36 -18.47 5.83
C SER A 178 12.98 -17.82 5.59
N GLU A 179 12.51 -17.03 6.55
CA GLU A 179 11.24 -16.32 6.57
C GLU A 179 11.40 -14.83 6.20
N SER A 180 12.43 -14.47 5.44
CA SER A 180 12.65 -13.06 5.04
C SER A 180 11.47 -12.45 4.30
N ASN A 181 10.70 -13.26 3.57
CA ASN A 181 9.49 -12.84 2.86
C ASN A 181 8.31 -12.50 3.78
N TYR A 182 8.35 -12.85 5.07
CA TYR A 182 7.31 -12.45 6.03
C TYR A 182 7.45 -10.99 6.45
N PHE A 183 8.66 -10.42 6.40
CA PHE A 183 8.84 -9.01 6.70
C PHE A 183 8.26 -8.15 5.58
N TYR A 184 7.12 -7.53 5.87
CA TYR A 184 6.45 -6.63 4.96
C TYR A 184 5.77 -5.53 5.76
N VAL A 185 5.82 -4.30 5.25
CA VAL A 185 5.22 -3.14 5.89
C VAL A 185 4.10 -2.63 4.97
N PRO A 186 2.83 -3.06 5.17
CA PRO A 186 1.68 -2.62 4.39
C PRO A 186 1.57 -1.10 4.30
N SER A 187 1.68 -0.42 5.43
CA SER A 187 1.60 1.04 5.54
C SER A 187 2.59 1.53 6.58
N PHE A 188 3.20 2.69 6.34
CA PHE A 188 3.98 3.41 7.34
C PHE A 188 3.84 4.91 7.11
N SER A 189 2.84 5.51 7.75
CA SER A 189 2.34 6.84 7.39
C SER A 189 1.93 7.63 8.63
N THR A 190 1.79 8.95 8.46
CA THR A 190 1.26 9.88 9.47
C THR A 190 -0.24 10.18 9.27
N SER A 191 -0.83 9.70 8.17
CA SER A 191 -2.23 9.96 7.80
C SER A 191 -3.07 8.70 7.68
N THR A 192 -2.51 7.63 7.11
CA THR A 192 -3.26 6.44 6.68
C THR A 192 -2.74 5.15 7.31
N LEU A 193 -3.61 4.14 7.39
CA LEU A 193 -3.30 2.81 7.92
C LEU A 193 -4.02 1.74 7.09
N ILE A 194 -3.34 0.62 6.84
CA ILE A 194 -3.88 -0.47 6.00
C ILE A 194 -4.09 -1.74 6.82
N TYR A 195 -5.30 -2.28 6.76
CA TYR A 195 -5.67 -3.61 7.23
C TYR A 195 -5.91 -4.49 6.01
N LYS A 196 -5.13 -5.56 5.84
CA LYS A 196 -5.26 -6.46 4.68
C LYS A 196 -4.74 -7.86 4.96
N GLY A 197 -5.14 -8.81 4.13
CA GLY A 197 -4.65 -10.19 4.22
C GLY A 197 -5.25 -11.06 3.12
N ILE A 198 -4.85 -12.33 3.07
CA ILE A 198 -5.45 -13.35 2.19
C ILE A 198 -6.69 -13.94 2.85
N ILE A 199 -7.67 -13.06 3.04
CA ILE A 199 -8.88 -13.27 3.83
C ILE A 199 -10.08 -13.02 2.92
N MET A 200 -11.20 -13.68 3.18
CA MET A 200 -12.45 -13.38 2.48
C MET A 200 -12.96 -11.99 2.87
N PRO A 201 -13.66 -11.27 1.97
CA PRO A 201 -14.29 -9.99 2.29
C PRO A 201 -15.11 -9.97 3.58
N GLU A 202 -15.89 -11.02 3.82
CA GLU A 202 -16.78 -11.14 4.98
C GLU A 202 -16.02 -11.37 6.29
N ASP A 203 -14.84 -11.99 6.21
CA ASP A 203 -14.05 -12.39 7.37
C ASP A 203 -13.03 -11.33 7.80
N ILE A 204 -12.76 -10.29 6.99
CA ILE A 204 -11.77 -9.26 7.33
C ILE A 204 -12.15 -8.48 8.60
N GLY A 205 -13.43 -8.17 8.76
CA GLY A 205 -13.96 -7.45 9.92
C GLY A 205 -13.86 -8.28 11.19
N PRO A 206 -14.34 -9.54 11.20
CA PRO A 206 -14.16 -10.47 12.31
C PRO A 206 -12.68 -10.78 12.63
N TYR A 207 -11.83 -10.93 11.62
CA TYR A 207 -10.40 -11.22 11.79
C TYR A 207 -9.67 -10.08 12.47
N TYR A 208 -9.76 -8.86 11.93
CA TYR A 208 -9.16 -7.67 12.55
C TYR A 208 -10.12 -7.04 13.55
N THR A 209 -10.07 -7.47 14.80
CA THR A 209 -11.03 -7.07 15.84
C THR A 209 -11.04 -5.56 16.13
N ASP A 210 -9.97 -4.84 15.77
CA ASP A 210 -9.93 -3.37 15.72
C ASP A 210 -11.13 -2.79 14.93
N LEU A 211 -11.45 -3.39 13.77
CA LEU A 211 -12.50 -2.91 12.87
C LEU A 211 -13.92 -3.06 13.43
N GLN A 212 -14.07 -3.80 14.53
CA GLN A 212 -15.33 -3.95 15.27
C GLN A 212 -15.48 -2.94 16.41
N GLN A 213 -14.47 -2.10 16.67
CA GLN A 213 -14.49 -1.13 17.75
C GLN A 213 -15.27 0.12 17.32
N ILE A 214 -16.26 0.52 18.14
CA ILE A 214 -17.17 1.63 17.84
C ILE A 214 -16.47 3.01 17.77
N ASP A 215 -15.35 3.15 18.47
CA ASP A 215 -14.54 4.36 18.50
C ASP A 215 -13.42 4.36 17.44
N LEU A 216 -13.29 3.27 16.66
CA LEU A 216 -12.48 3.28 15.45
C LEU A 216 -13.26 4.01 14.35
N VAL A 217 -12.93 5.29 14.17
CA VAL A 217 -13.60 6.19 13.22
C VAL A 217 -12.64 6.63 12.12
N THR A 218 -13.17 6.80 10.92
CA THR A 218 -12.42 7.30 9.76
C THR A 218 -13.25 8.32 8.98
N ARG A 219 -12.63 9.20 8.18
CA ARG A 219 -13.36 10.08 7.23
C ARG A 219 -13.28 9.55 5.79
N LEU A 220 -12.32 8.67 5.50
CA LEU A 220 -12.21 7.98 4.22
C LEU A 220 -11.89 6.50 4.41
N ALA A 221 -12.32 5.68 3.47
CA ALA A 221 -11.87 4.31 3.34
C ALA A 221 -11.66 3.97 1.86
N LEU A 222 -10.56 3.29 1.56
CA LEU A 222 -10.26 2.73 0.24
C LEU A 222 -10.20 1.22 0.38
N VAL A 223 -10.97 0.49 -0.43
CA VAL A 223 -11.14 -0.96 -0.34
C VAL A 223 -10.74 -1.66 -1.62
N HIS A 224 -10.23 -2.89 -1.48
CA HIS A 224 -9.92 -3.76 -2.61
C HIS A 224 -10.18 -5.22 -2.28
N GLN A 225 -10.75 -5.92 -3.27
CA GLN A 225 -10.86 -7.35 -3.31
C GLN A 225 -10.10 -7.88 -4.52
N ARG A 226 -9.16 -8.78 -4.26
CA ARG A 226 -8.32 -9.40 -5.28
C ARG A 226 -8.99 -10.63 -5.89
N PHE A 227 -8.75 -10.83 -7.18
CA PHE A 227 -8.95 -12.08 -7.90
C PHE A 227 -7.65 -12.42 -8.60
N SER A 228 -7.07 -13.57 -8.28
CA SER A 228 -5.82 -14.05 -8.85
C SER A 228 -6.04 -15.41 -9.50
N THR A 229 -5.37 -15.63 -10.64
CA THR A 229 -5.32 -16.95 -11.27
C THR A 229 -4.26 -17.88 -10.65
N ASN A 230 -3.62 -17.48 -9.55
CA ASN A 230 -2.60 -18.25 -8.84
C ASN A 230 -3.22 -19.10 -7.72
N THR A 231 -2.68 -20.30 -7.51
CA THR A 231 -3.10 -21.24 -6.46
C THR A 231 -2.40 -21.04 -5.11
N MET A 232 -1.43 -20.13 -5.01
CA MET A 232 -0.67 -19.86 -3.78
C MET A 232 -0.73 -18.37 -3.40
N PRO A 233 -1.75 -17.95 -2.63
CA PRO A 233 -1.91 -16.56 -2.20
C PRO A 233 -0.84 -16.18 -1.17
N THR A 234 -0.38 -14.92 -1.19
CA THR A 234 0.55 -14.37 -0.18
C THR A 234 0.00 -13.07 0.42
N TRP A 235 0.16 -12.91 1.73
CA TRP A 235 -0.34 -11.77 2.50
C TRP A 235 0.13 -10.41 1.98
N GLU A 236 1.37 -10.33 1.49
CA GLU A 236 1.93 -9.08 0.96
C GLU A 236 1.27 -8.59 -0.35
N LEU A 237 0.68 -9.50 -1.12
CA LEU A 237 0.09 -9.19 -2.43
C LEU A 237 -1.38 -8.74 -2.35
N ALA A 238 -2.03 -8.93 -1.19
CA ALA A 238 -3.33 -8.31 -0.94
C ALA A 238 -3.21 -6.78 -1.09
N GLN A 239 -4.25 -6.13 -1.59
CA GLN A 239 -4.34 -4.67 -1.68
C GLN A 239 -5.35 -4.15 -0.65
N PRO A 240 -5.36 -2.86 -0.28
CA PRO A 240 -4.61 -1.73 -0.85
C PRO A 240 -3.07 -1.83 -0.75
N PHE A 241 -2.39 -1.14 -1.66
CA PHE A 241 -1.02 -0.69 -1.44
C PHE A 241 -1.01 0.69 -0.77
N ARG A 242 0.16 1.31 -0.60
CA ARG A 242 0.36 2.44 0.32
C ARG A 242 -0.43 3.68 -0.09
N TYR A 243 -0.53 3.91 -1.40
CA TYR A 243 -1.22 5.07 -1.97
C TYR A 243 -2.32 4.69 -2.94
N MET A 244 -2.37 3.44 -3.43
CA MET A 244 -3.29 3.04 -4.47
C MET A 244 -3.79 1.61 -4.36
N CYS A 245 -4.94 1.40 -4.99
CA CYS A 245 -5.46 0.11 -5.40
C CYS A 245 -5.46 0.05 -6.92
N GLN A 246 -5.29 -1.13 -7.49
CA GLN A 246 -5.38 -1.34 -8.93
C GLN A 246 -6.35 -2.47 -9.22
N ASN A 247 -7.27 -2.18 -10.13
CA ASN A 247 -8.09 -3.19 -10.80
C ASN A 247 -7.75 -3.19 -12.29
N GLY A 248 -7.06 -4.24 -12.73
CA GLY A 248 -6.57 -4.37 -14.10
C GLY A 248 -5.06 -4.58 -14.12
N GLU A 249 -4.45 -4.36 -15.28
CA GLU A 249 -3.07 -4.79 -15.57
C GLU A 249 -2.26 -3.67 -16.23
N ILE A 250 -0.96 -3.60 -15.93
CA ILE A 250 0.00 -2.71 -16.57
C ILE A 250 0.81 -3.48 -17.62
N ASN A 251 0.41 -3.36 -18.88
CA ASN A 251 1.04 -4.06 -20.02
C ASN A 251 2.46 -3.58 -20.33
N THR A 252 2.82 -2.39 -19.85
CA THR A 252 4.12 -1.76 -20.10
C THR A 252 5.15 -2.02 -18.99
N LEU A 253 4.80 -2.83 -17.98
CA LEU A 253 5.58 -3.01 -16.75
C LEU A 253 7.08 -3.24 -17.01
N ARG A 254 7.44 -4.19 -17.88
CA ARG A 254 8.85 -4.53 -18.13
C ARG A 254 9.67 -3.32 -18.59
N GLY A 255 9.09 -2.50 -19.47
CA GLY A 255 9.71 -1.27 -19.95
C GLY A 255 9.86 -0.24 -18.83
N ASN A 256 8.81 -0.04 -18.04
CA ASN A 256 8.78 0.94 -16.96
C ASN A 256 9.78 0.59 -15.84
N VAL A 257 9.81 -0.68 -15.42
CA VAL A 257 10.78 -1.17 -14.43
C VAL A 257 12.22 -0.98 -14.94
N SER A 258 12.47 -1.27 -16.22
CA SER A 258 13.81 -1.12 -16.79
C SER A 258 14.25 0.34 -16.85
N ARG A 259 13.34 1.25 -17.22
CA ARG A 259 13.60 2.69 -17.25
C ARG A 259 13.83 3.25 -15.85
N MET A 260 13.06 2.83 -14.85
CA MET A 260 13.31 3.21 -13.45
C MET A 260 14.70 2.81 -12.99
N ARG A 261 15.18 1.59 -13.31
CA ARG A 261 16.56 1.18 -13.00
C ARG A 261 17.62 2.07 -13.64
N VAL A 262 17.43 2.50 -14.88
CA VAL A 262 18.35 3.44 -15.54
C VAL A 262 18.30 4.82 -14.85
N ARG A 263 17.13 5.25 -14.39
CA ARG A 263 16.99 6.53 -13.66
C ARG A 263 17.69 6.51 -12.31
N GLU A 264 17.68 5.37 -11.61
CA GLU A 264 18.37 5.19 -10.32
C GLU A 264 19.85 5.57 -10.41
N GLU A 265 20.54 5.29 -11.54
CA GLU A 265 21.98 5.61 -11.72
C GLU A 265 22.30 7.12 -11.72
N ILE A 266 21.33 7.96 -12.08
CA ILE A 266 21.51 9.42 -12.18
C ILE A 266 20.68 10.19 -11.15
N MET A 267 19.92 9.47 -10.31
CA MET A 267 18.98 10.06 -9.37
C MET A 267 19.73 10.75 -8.24
N LYS A 268 19.30 11.97 -7.92
CA LYS A 268 19.79 12.75 -6.78
C LYS A 268 18.61 13.36 -6.07
N SER A 269 18.70 13.44 -4.75
CA SER A 269 17.69 14.08 -3.92
C SER A 269 18.38 14.83 -2.79
N ASP A 270 18.01 16.09 -2.59
CA ASP A 270 18.47 16.85 -1.44
C ASP A 270 17.87 16.31 -0.13
N VAL A 271 16.66 15.74 -0.21
CA VAL A 271 15.94 15.15 0.93
C VAL A 271 16.64 13.88 1.43
N PHE A 272 17.08 13.02 0.51
CA PHE A 272 17.78 11.79 0.87
C PHE A 272 19.31 11.94 0.89
N GLY A 273 19.87 12.97 0.25
CA GLY A 273 21.31 13.15 0.17
C GLY A 273 22.05 11.88 -0.32
N PRO A 274 23.25 11.59 0.23
CA PRO A 274 24.03 10.41 -0.16
C PRO A 274 23.40 9.06 0.19
N GLN A 275 22.44 9.00 1.13
CA GLN A 275 21.82 7.72 1.49
C GLN A 275 20.81 7.23 0.46
N ILE A 276 20.50 8.02 -0.59
CA ILE A 276 19.62 7.59 -1.68
C ILE A 276 20.09 6.27 -2.32
N ASP A 277 21.40 6.05 -2.39
CA ASP A 277 22.00 4.82 -2.93
C ASP A 277 21.56 3.56 -2.17
N LYS A 278 21.24 3.70 -0.87
CA LYS A 278 20.74 2.58 -0.04
C LYS A 278 19.27 2.26 -0.29
N LEU A 279 18.54 3.14 -0.98
CA LEU A 279 17.13 2.95 -1.31
C LEU A 279 16.96 2.07 -2.56
N PHE A 280 18.03 1.91 -3.35
CA PHE A 280 17.98 1.14 -4.59
C PHE A 280 18.09 -0.38 -4.38
N PRO A 281 17.39 -1.19 -5.19
CA PRO A 281 16.41 -0.77 -6.22
C PRO A 281 15.10 -0.26 -5.60
N ILE A 282 14.50 0.78 -6.17
CA ILE A 282 13.22 1.36 -5.71
C ILE A 282 12.10 0.33 -5.91
N ILE A 283 12.06 -0.28 -7.10
CA ILE A 283 11.14 -1.36 -7.42
C ILE A 283 11.80 -2.68 -7.00
N LEU A 284 11.29 -3.27 -5.92
CA LEU A 284 11.76 -4.55 -5.44
C LEU A 284 11.55 -5.66 -6.50
N PRO A 285 12.52 -6.57 -6.70
CA PRO A 285 12.37 -7.65 -7.67
C PRO A 285 11.20 -8.59 -7.36
N GLY A 286 10.49 -9.01 -8.41
CA GLY A 286 9.46 -10.06 -8.31
C GLY A 286 8.15 -9.64 -7.62
N LYS A 287 7.86 -8.34 -7.58
CA LYS A 287 6.57 -7.79 -7.13
C LYS A 287 5.58 -7.71 -8.29
N SER A 288 4.28 -7.63 -7.97
CA SER A 288 3.22 -7.43 -8.96
C SER A 288 3.38 -6.08 -9.67
N ASP A 289 2.66 -5.92 -10.78
CA ASP A 289 2.62 -4.69 -11.54
C ASP A 289 2.12 -3.49 -10.69
N SER A 290 1.06 -3.73 -9.94
CA SER A 290 0.38 -2.80 -9.06
C SER A 290 1.28 -2.38 -7.89
N ALA A 291 1.98 -3.34 -7.28
CA ALA A 291 2.96 -3.08 -6.23
C ALA A 291 4.15 -2.27 -6.77
N SER A 292 4.59 -2.58 -8.00
CA SER A 292 5.69 -1.87 -8.66
C SER A 292 5.32 -0.41 -8.93
N MET A 293 4.09 -0.17 -9.37
CA MET A 293 3.57 1.18 -9.58
C MET A 293 3.49 1.96 -8.26
N ASP A 294 2.92 1.37 -7.20
CA ASP A 294 2.80 2.00 -5.88
C ASP A 294 4.17 2.43 -5.30
N MET A 295 5.22 1.63 -5.48
CA MET A 295 6.59 2.00 -5.03
C MET A 295 7.15 3.22 -5.76
N VAL A 296 6.80 3.41 -7.04
CA VAL A 296 7.20 4.60 -7.81
C VAL A 296 6.36 5.80 -7.40
N VAL A 297 5.04 5.63 -7.22
CA VAL A 297 4.15 6.69 -6.68
C VAL A 297 4.69 7.19 -5.35
N GLU A 298 4.97 6.28 -4.42
CA GLU A 298 5.51 6.59 -3.10
C GLU A 298 6.82 7.38 -3.15
N LEU A 299 7.78 6.97 -3.98
CA LEU A 299 9.02 7.73 -4.18
C LEU A 299 8.73 9.17 -4.63
N LEU A 300 7.81 9.33 -5.58
CA LEU A 300 7.48 10.63 -6.15
C LEU A 300 6.81 11.57 -5.16
N THR A 301 6.13 11.05 -4.12
CA THR A 301 5.56 11.88 -3.05
C THR A 301 6.63 12.66 -2.27
N HIS A 302 7.88 12.18 -2.27
CA HIS A 302 9.01 12.86 -1.64
C HIS A 302 9.65 13.94 -2.52
N THR A 303 9.10 14.20 -3.71
CA THR A 303 9.62 15.24 -4.64
C THR A 303 8.90 16.58 -4.53
N GLY A 304 7.94 16.71 -3.61
CA GLY A 304 7.10 17.90 -3.44
C GLY A 304 5.87 17.95 -4.37
N ARG A 305 5.67 16.93 -5.22
CA ARG A 305 4.49 16.80 -6.08
C ARG A 305 3.29 16.33 -5.27
N SER A 306 2.11 16.85 -5.62
CA SER A 306 0.85 16.35 -5.07
C SER A 306 0.54 14.94 -5.61
N LEU A 307 -0.19 14.13 -4.85
CA LEU A 307 -0.61 12.80 -5.33
C LEU A 307 -1.39 12.87 -6.66
N PRO A 308 -2.35 13.80 -6.88
CA PRO A 308 -3.01 13.94 -8.17
C PRO A 308 -2.04 14.23 -9.33
N GLU A 309 -1.04 15.09 -9.12
CA GLU A 309 -0.01 15.40 -10.13
C GLU A 309 0.81 14.15 -10.48
N ILE A 310 1.23 13.39 -9.47
CA ILE A 310 1.98 12.13 -9.64
C ILE A 310 1.15 11.14 -10.46
N MET A 311 -0.13 10.97 -10.11
CA MET A 311 -1.01 10.05 -10.83
C MET A 311 -1.26 10.50 -12.27
N MET A 312 -1.40 11.81 -12.53
CA MET A 312 -1.49 12.34 -13.90
C MET A 312 -0.20 12.18 -14.71
N MET A 313 0.96 12.23 -14.06
CA MET A 313 2.25 12.00 -14.69
C MET A 313 2.45 10.51 -15.04
N MET A 314 2.05 9.59 -14.15
CA MET A 314 2.20 8.15 -14.35
C MET A 314 1.12 7.54 -15.27
N ILE A 315 -0.13 7.98 -15.13
CA ILE A 315 -1.27 7.55 -15.95
C ILE A 315 -1.85 8.78 -16.68
N PRO A 316 -1.13 9.33 -17.67
CA PRO A 316 -1.61 10.49 -18.41
C PRO A 316 -2.84 10.16 -19.26
N GLU A 317 -3.69 11.15 -19.46
CA GLU A 317 -4.78 11.08 -20.45
C GLU A 317 -4.21 11.02 -21.87
N ALA A 318 -5.01 10.55 -22.83
CA ALA A 318 -4.64 10.63 -24.24
C ALA A 318 -4.69 12.09 -24.72
N TRP A 319 -3.57 12.81 -24.61
CA TRP A 319 -3.51 14.27 -24.78
C TRP A 319 -3.11 14.74 -26.18
N GLU A 320 -2.26 14.00 -26.92
CA GLU A 320 -1.64 14.45 -28.18
C GLU A 320 -2.64 14.86 -29.28
N LYS A 321 -3.78 14.17 -29.36
CA LYS A 321 -4.83 14.42 -30.37
C LYS A 321 -6.16 14.84 -29.75
N HIS A 322 -6.12 15.33 -28.52
CA HIS A 322 -7.34 15.69 -27.79
C HIS A 322 -7.90 17.03 -28.29
N ALA A 323 -8.95 16.97 -29.09
CA ALA A 323 -9.51 18.12 -29.81
C ALA A 323 -9.95 19.28 -28.89
N THR A 324 -10.43 18.97 -27.68
CA THR A 324 -11.01 19.95 -26.75
C THR A 324 -10.16 20.21 -25.50
N MET A 325 -8.94 19.65 -25.42
CA MET A 325 -8.08 19.86 -24.24
C MET A 325 -7.47 21.26 -24.29
N SER A 326 -7.44 21.96 -23.15
CA SER A 326 -6.80 23.28 -23.05
C SER A 326 -5.30 23.20 -23.31
N GLU A 327 -4.72 24.28 -23.84
CA GLU A 327 -3.28 24.35 -24.14
C GLU A 327 -2.42 24.20 -22.88
N GLU A 328 -2.84 24.77 -21.74
CA GLU A 328 -2.16 24.60 -20.44
C GLU A 328 -2.07 23.13 -20.03
N ARG A 329 -3.16 22.36 -20.22
CA ARG A 329 -3.21 20.95 -19.87
C ARG A 329 -2.40 20.09 -20.83
N LYS A 330 -2.40 20.42 -22.12
CA LYS A 330 -1.51 19.76 -23.11
C LYS A 330 -0.05 20.02 -22.76
N ALA A 331 0.32 21.27 -22.46
CA ALA A 331 1.68 21.63 -22.07
C ALA A 331 2.12 20.89 -20.80
N PHE A 332 1.23 20.73 -19.81
CA PHE A 332 1.48 19.92 -18.63
C PHE A 332 1.83 18.46 -18.99
N TYR A 333 1.03 17.82 -19.85
CA TYR A 333 1.29 16.43 -20.24
C TYR A 333 2.52 16.27 -21.13
N GLU A 334 2.76 17.23 -22.04
CA GLU A 334 3.94 17.25 -22.90
C GLU A 334 5.23 17.34 -22.07
N TYR A 335 5.26 18.25 -21.08
CA TYR A 335 6.39 18.36 -20.15
C TYR A 335 6.62 17.06 -19.36
N ASN A 336 5.55 16.48 -18.80
CA ASN A 336 5.66 15.27 -18.00
C ASN A 336 6.03 14.03 -18.84
N ALA A 337 5.64 13.98 -20.12
CA ALA A 337 6.03 12.90 -21.03
C ALA A 337 7.55 12.87 -21.30
N CYS A 338 8.25 14.01 -21.17
CA CYS A 338 9.71 14.05 -21.20
C CYS A 338 10.36 13.45 -19.94
N ILE A 339 9.63 13.45 -18.82
CA ILE A 339 10.14 13.01 -17.51
C ILE A 339 9.81 11.55 -17.28
N MET A 340 8.56 11.14 -17.45
CA MET A 340 8.04 9.83 -17.10
C MET A 340 7.28 9.22 -18.27
N GLU A 341 7.65 7.99 -18.65
CA GLU A 341 6.87 7.20 -19.58
C GLU A 341 5.55 6.74 -18.94
N PRO A 342 4.45 6.65 -19.71
CA PRO A 342 3.17 6.19 -19.16
C PRO A 342 3.25 4.75 -18.64
N TRP A 343 2.72 4.53 -17.44
CA TRP A 343 2.42 3.21 -16.91
C TRP A 343 1.08 2.72 -17.47
N ASP A 344 1.14 2.25 -18.71
CA ASP A 344 -0.03 1.94 -19.54
C ASP A 344 -0.53 0.50 -19.37
N GLY A 345 -1.84 0.35 -19.50
CA GLY A 345 -2.62 -0.88 -19.45
C GLY A 345 -4.08 -0.60 -19.05
N PRO A 346 -5.00 -1.56 -19.22
CA PRO A 346 -6.39 -1.41 -18.80
C PRO A 346 -6.46 -1.42 -17.27
N ALA A 347 -6.58 -0.25 -16.64
CA ALA A 347 -6.59 -0.11 -15.19
C ALA A 347 -7.64 0.88 -14.71
N SER A 348 -8.28 0.52 -13.60
CA SER A 348 -8.99 1.43 -12.69
C SER A 348 -8.17 1.56 -11.43
N VAL A 349 -7.74 2.78 -11.10
CA VAL A 349 -6.79 3.04 -10.02
C VAL A 349 -7.36 4.04 -9.04
N PRO A 350 -8.10 3.60 -8.01
CA PRO A 350 -8.38 4.42 -6.84
C PRO A 350 -7.10 4.71 -6.05
N PHE A 351 -6.96 5.93 -5.52
CA PHE A 351 -5.76 6.34 -4.80
C PHE A 351 -6.07 7.35 -3.69
N THR A 352 -5.21 7.40 -2.67
CA THR A 352 -5.25 8.38 -1.58
C THR A 352 -3.91 8.48 -0.84
N ASP A 353 -3.57 9.68 -0.36
CA ASP A 353 -2.48 9.94 0.61
C ASP A 353 -3.04 10.32 2.00
N GLY A 354 -4.36 10.22 2.18
CA GLY A 354 -5.08 10.68 3.35
C GLY A 354 -5.51 12.15 3.30
N ASP A 355 -5.06 12.95 2.32
CA ASP A 355 -5.51 14.32 2.10
C ASP A 355 -6.33 14.43 0.81
N TYR A 356 -5.87 13.78 -0.25
CA TYR A 356 -6.58 13.59 -1.49
C TYR A 356 -7.16 12.19 -1.57
N VAL A 357 -8.33 12.06 -2.20
CA VAL A 357 -8.88 10.78 -2.66
C VAL A 357 -9.35 10.95 -4.10
N GLY A 358 -9.06 9.98 -4.94
CA GLY A 358 -9.42 10.05 -6.35
C GLY A 358 -9.39 8.68 -7.02
N GLY A 359 -9.73 8.68 -8.31
CA GLY A 359 -9.67 7.48 -9.14
C GLY A 359 -9.36 7.83 -10.59
N PHE A 360 -8.50 7.03 -11.22
CA PHE A 360 -8.23 7.08 -12.66
C PHE A 360 -8.85 5.89 -13.38
N ILE A 361 -9.29 6.12 -14.62
CA ILE A 361 -9.64 5.07 -15.58
C ILE A 361 -8.82 5.29 -16.84
N ARG A 362 -8.12 4.25 -17.29
CA ARG A 362 -7.45 4.26 -18.59
C ARG A 362 -8.32 3.56 -19.66
N GLN A 363 -8.53 4.24 -20.79
CA GLN A 363 -9.47 3.86 -21.84
C GLN A 363 -9.00 2.64 -22.66
N LYS A 364 -9.54 1.47 -22.34
CA LYS A 364 -10.06 0.45 -23.29
C LYS A 364 -11.17 -0.31 -22.56
N TRP A 365 -12.43 -0.08 -22.95
CA TRP A 365 -13.74 -0.75 -22.70
C TRP A 365 -13.95 -1.86 -21.62
N PHE A 366 -13.06 -2.12 -20.66
CA PHE A 366 -13.08 -3.35 -19.84
C PHE A 366 -13.28 -3.14 -18.33
N LYS A 367 -13.20 -1.91 -17.80
CA LYS A 367 -13.38 -1.62 -16.36
C LYS A 367 -14.27 -0.38 -16.15
N THR A 368 -14.98 -0.34 -15.02
CA THR A 368 -16.02 0.68 -14.72
C THR A 368 -15.74 1.32 -13.36
N ILE A 369 -15.85 2.65 -13.25
CA ILE A 369 -15.98 3.38 -11.98
C ILE A 369 -17.33 4.07 -11.98
N SER A 370 -18.09 3.90 -10.90
CA SER A 370 -19.33 4.63 -10.64
C SER A 370 -19.14 5.43 -9.35
N ILE A 371 -19.43 6.73 -9.39
CA ILE A 371 -19.34 7.63 -8.24
C ILE A 371 -20.74 8.12 -7.90
N TYR A 372 -21.15 7.93 -6.64
CA TYR A 372 -22.40 8.42 -6.10
C TYR A 372 -22.09 9.51 -5.08
N ARG A 373 -22.85 10.62 -5.13
CA ARG A 373 -22.78 11.70 -4.15
C ARG A 373 -24.16 11.86 -3.55
N ASN A 374 -24.28 11.56 -2.26
CA ASN A 374 -25.48 11.76 -1.48
C ASN A 374 -25.57 13.18 -0.94
#